data_AF-U5HHB1-F1
#
_entry.id   AF-U5HHB1-F1
#
_cell.length_a   1.000
_cell.length_b   1.000
_cell.length_c   1.000
_cell.angle_alpha   90.00
_cell.angle_beta   90.00
_cell.angle_gamma   90.00
#
_symmetry.space_group_name_H-M   'P 1'
#
loop_
_entity.id
_entity.type
_entity.pdbx_description
1 polymer ?
#
loop_
_entity_poly.entity_id
_entity_poly.type
_entity_poly.pdbx_seq_one_letter_code
_entity_poly.pdbx_strand_id
1 'polypeptide(L)'
;MSAQPRPLRVLSLNCWGLKFVADKRRERLLAIADWIATHSNPLSLSSSRNDDDDEERAFAASTSPGDSLAFQSSSQGGHYDVIALQEIWVRADFDVVASRAKEAGLIYARFFYRRVIPHKERALLLQN
;
A
#
# COMPACT_ATOMS: atom_id res chain seq x y z
N MET A 1 29.91 -8.71 -4.25
CA MET A 1 28.49 -8.77 -4.67
C MET A 1 27.92 -7.37 -4.51
N SER A 2 27.87 -6.56 -5.57
CA SER A 2 27.20 -5.26 -5.51
C SER A 2 25.70 -5.52 -5.59
N ALA A 3 24.99 -5.31 -4.48
CA ALA A 3 23.53 -5.32 -4.49
C ALA A 3 23.06 -4.20 -5.42
N GLN A 4 22.24 -4.53 -6.42
CA GLN A 4 21.63 -3.51 -7.26
C GLN A 4 20.66 -2.68 -6.41
N PRO A 5 20.63 -1.35 -6.56
CA PRO A 5 19.71 -0.51 -5.81
C PRO A 5 18.28 -0.87 -6.20
N ARG A 6 17.55 -1.47 -5.25
CA ARG A 6 16.11 -1.73 -5.41
C ARG A 6 15.33 -0.48 -5.02
N PRO A 7 14.34 -0.05 -5.81
CA PRO A 7 13.49 1.08 -5.44
C PRO A 7 12.67 0.73 -4.18
N LEU A 8 12.63 1.63 -3.20
CA LEU A 8 11.79 1.49 -2.02
C LEU A 8 10.36 1.91 -2.38
N ARG A 9 9.39 1.03 -2.11
CA ARG A 9 7.99 1.30 -2.40
C ARG A 9 7.18 1.54 -1.14
N VAL A 10 6.61 2.74 -1.06
CA VAL A 10 5.83 3.18 0.11
C VAL A 10 4.41 3.49 -0.31
N LEU A 11 3.43 2.93 0.41
CA LEU A 11 2.03 3.32 0.32
C LEU A 11 1.64 4.12 1.55
N SER A 12 0.94 5.23 1.35
CA SER A 12 0.29 5.98 2.42
C SER A 12 -1.18 6.23 2.07
N LEU A 13 -2.10 5.95 3.01
CA LEU A 13 -3.53 6.07 2.79
C LEU A 13 -4.27 6.51 4.05
N ASN A 14 -5.14 7.50 3.93
CA ASN A 14 -6.10 7.85 4.97
C ASN A 14 -7.34 6.96 4.91
N CYS A 15 -7.63 6.28 6.02
CA CYS A 15 -8.67 5.26 6.11
C CYS A 15 -10.00 5.76 6.71
N TRP A 16 -10.08 7.02 7.14
CA TRP A 16 -11.30 7.65 7.66
C TRP A 16 -11.97 6.83 8.79
N GLY A 17 -11.19 6.20 9.67
CA GLY A 17 -11.67 5.14 10.58
C GLY A 17 -12.40 5.64 11.83
N LEU A 18 -12.99 6.84 11.81
CA LEU A 18 -13.61 7.45 13.00
C LEU A 18 -14.92 6.74 13.34
N LYS A 19 -14.94 6.02 14.47
CA LYS A 19 -16.02 5.08 14.83
C LYS A 19 -17.45 5.66 14.78
N PHE A 20 -17.62 6.94 15.12
CA PHE A 20 -18.93 7.57 15.24
C PHE A 20 -19.32 8.48 14.06
N VAL A 21 -18.41 8.70 13.12
CA VAL A 21 -18.64 9.58 11.95
C VAL A 21 -18.64 8.79 10.65
N ALA A 22 -17.92 7.66 10.61
CA ALA A 22 -17.83 6.82 9.43
C ALA A 22 -18.74 5.59 9.55
N ASP A 23 -19.94 5.67 8.96
CA ASP A 23 -20.93 4.57 8.97
C ASP A 23 -20.36 3.27 8.38
N LYS A 24 -19.64 3.38 7.26
CA LYS A 24 -19.04 2.23 6.55
C LYS A 24 -17.59 1.94 6.96
N ARG A 25 -17.22 2.28 8.20
CA ARG A 25 -15.84 2.14 8.71
C ARG A 25 -15.35 0.69 8.60
N ARG A 26 -16.18 -0.25 9.05
CA ARG A 26 -15.78 -1.66 9.17
C ARG A 26 -15.55 -2.27 7.80
N GLU A 27 -16.49 -2.06 6.89
CA GLU A 27 -16.45 -2.54 5.50
C GLU A 27 -15.24 -1.98 4.77
N ARG A 28 -14.97 -0.68 4.93
CA ARG A 28 -13.80 -0.04 4.32
C ARG A 28 -12.49 -0.60 4.85
N LEU A 29 -12.34 -0.76 6.17
CA LEU A 29 -11.11 -1.26 6.76
C LEU A 29 -10.87 -2.74 6.42
N LEU A 30 -11.94 -3.53 6.29
CA LEU A 30 -11.86 -4.90 5.77
C LEU A 30 -11.41 -4.91 4.32
N ALA A 31 -12.03 -4.10 3.45
CA ALA A 31 -11.64 -4.01 2.04
C ALA A 31 -10.19 -3.53 1.87
N ILE A 32 -9.73 -2.58 2.68
CA ILE A 32 -8.33 -2.14 2.70
C ILE A 32 -7.41 -3.28 3.13
N ALA A 33 -7.78 -4.05 4.16
CA ALA A 33 -7.00 -5.19 4.63
C ALA A 33 -6.88 -6.28 3.55
N ASP A 34 -7.99 -6.61 2.87
CA ASP A 34 -8.01 -7.58 1.76
C ASP A 34 -7.19 -7.09 0.56
N TRP A 35 -7.26 -5.80 0.25
CA TRP A 35 -6.44 -5.21 -0.80
C TRP A 35 -4.94 -5.28 -0.47
N ILE A 36 -4.55 -4.96 0.77
CA ILE A 36 -3.16 -5.09 1.23
C ILE A 36 -2.70 -6.54 1.10
N ALA A 37 -3.53 -7.50 1.52
CA ALA A 37 -3.18 -8.91 1.48
C ALA A 37 -2.92 -9.41 0.04
N THR A 38 -3.69 -8.92 -0.93
CA THR A 38 -3.58 -9.31 -2.34
C THR A 38 -2.45 -8.61 -3.08
N HIS A 39 -2.13 -7.37 -2.73
CA HIS A 39 -1.16 -6.52 -3.46
C HIS A 39 0.23 -6.43 -2.80
N SER A 40 0.42 -7.04 -1.63
CA SER A 40 1.71 -7.04 -0.92
C SER A 40 2.43 -8.38 -0.95
N ASN A 41 1.76 -9.46 -1.40
CA ASN A 41 2.37 -10.78 -1.44
C ASN A 41 3.39 -10.89 -2.59
N PRO A 42 4.69 -11.08 -2.31
CA PRO A 42 5.69 -11.25 -3.37
C PRO A 42 5.55 -12.57 -4.14
N LEU A 43 4.79 -13.55 -3.62
CA LEU A 43 4.58 -14.86 -4.26
C LEU A 43 3.44 -14.86 -5.29
N SER A 44 2.61 -13.81 -5.38
CA SER A 44 1.49 -13.77 -6.34
C SER A 44 1.93 -13.38 -7.77
N LEU A 45 3.16 -12.89 -7.95
CA LEU A 45 3.67 -12.44 -9.26
C LEU A 45 4.50 -13.51 -10.01
N SER A 46 4.79 -14.66 -9.40
CA SER A 46 5.62 -15.71 -10.01
C SER A 46 4.84 -16.85 -10.67
N SER A 47 3.51 -16.74 -10.77
CA SER A 47 2.63 -17.80 -11.31
C SER A 47 1.76 -17.40 -12.50
N SER A 48 2.12 -16.39 -13.28
CA SER A 48 1.59 -16.21 -14.64
C SER A 48 2.59 -16.75 -15.65
N ARG A 49 2.32 -17.98 -16.09
CA ARG A 49 2.82 -18.57 -17.33
C ARG A 49 2.41 -17.66 -18.50
N ASN A 50 3.30 -17.58 -19.48
CA ASN A 50 3.02 -16.99 -20.79
C ASN A 50 1.82 -17.72 -21.43
N ASP A 51 0.77 -16.98 -21.76
CA ASP A 51 -0.22 -17.36 -22.77
C ASP A 51 -0.52 -16.08 -23.57
N ASP A 52 -0.38 -16.19 -24.87
CA ASP A 52 -0.35 -15.13 -25.88
C ASP A 52 -1.69 -14.39 -26.10
N ASP A 53 -1.57 -13.25 -26.79
CA ASP A 53 -2.55 -12.54 -27.64
C ASP A 53 -3.22 -11.22 -27.15
N ASP A 54 -2.92 -10.19 -27.96
CA ASP A 54 -3.70 -9.02 -28.37
C ASP A 54 -3.58 -7.63 -27.69
N GLU A 55 -3.72 -6.65 -28.59
CA GLU A 55 -3.10 -5.32 -28.69
C GLU A 55 -4.01 -4.17 -28.18
N GLU A 56 -3.52 -2.94 -28.40
CA GLU A 56 -4.18 -1.62 -28.33
C GLU A 56 -4.11 -0.89 -26.97
N ARG A 57 -3.59 0.33 -26.85
CA ARG A 57 -3.50 1.42 -27.83
C ARG A 57 -2.44 2.44 -27.41
N ALA A 58 -1.53 2.74 -28.33
CA ALA A 58 -0.58 3.83 -28.23
C ALA A 58 -1.30 5.20 -28.18
N PHE A 59 -0.90 6.07 -27.25
CA PHE A 59 -1.02 7.51 -27.47
C PHE A 59 0.15 8.26 -26.82
N ALA A 60 0.84 9.02 -27.68
CA ALA A 60 1.84 10.04 -27.38
C ALA A 60 3.27 9.59 -27.02
N ALA A 61 4.02 9.22 -28.06
CA ALA A 61 5.44 9.56 -28.12
C ALA A 61 5.59 11.07 -28.42
N SER A 62 6.23 11.83 -27.53
CA SER A 62 7.15 12.95 -27.82
C SER A 62 7.42 13.78 -26.56
N THR A 63 8.62 13.67 -25.99
CA THR A 63 9.38 14.79 -25.41
C THR A 63 10.80 14.36 -25.04
N SER A 64 11.70 15.32 -25.17
CA SER A 64 13.17 15.30 -25.29
C SER A 64 13.97 14.75 -24.10
N PRO A 65 15.29 14.49 -24.27
CA PRO A 65 16.16 13.97 -23.23
C PRO A 65 16.60 15.11 -22.30
N GLY A 66 15.89 15.28 -21.19
CA GLY A 66 16.18 16.33 -20.20
C GLY A 66 15.15 16.38 -19.09
N ASP A 67 15.22 15.44 -18.14
CA ASP A 67 14.95 15.66 -16.71
C ASP A 67 15.12 14.32 -15.97
N SER A 68 16.06 14.26 -15.02
CA SER A 68 16.40 13.07 -14.23
C SER A 68 15.37 12.73 -13.14
N LEU A 69 14.10 13.08 -13.35
CA LEU A 69 12.96 12.69 -12.55
C LEU A 69 11.89 12.05 -13.43
N ALA A 70 12.33 11.22 -14.39
CA ALA A 70 11.44 10.33 -15.10
C ALA A 70 10.79 9.40 -14.07
N PHE A 71 9.59 9.78 -13.64
CA PHE A 71 8.61 8.92 -13.00
C PHE A 71 8.26 7.84 -14.02
N GLN A 72 9.15 6.85 -14.10
CA GLN A 72 8.88 5.59 -14.74
C GLN A 72 7.83 4.93 -13.86
N SER A 73 6.56 5.26 -14.13
CA SER A 73 5.44 4.44 -13.70
C SER A 73 5.58 3.14 -14.46
N SER A 74 6.46 2.27 -13.98
CA SER A 74 6.42 0.87 -14.32
C SER A 74 5.09 0.39 -13.76
N SER A 75 4.07 0.41 -14.62
CA SER A 75 2.75 -0.18 -14.42
C SER A 75 2.85 -1.72 -14.37
N GLN A 76 3.86 -2.21 -13.65
CA GLN A 76 3.93 -3.57 -13.14
C GLN A 76 3.89 -3.43 -11.62
N GLY A 77 2.69 -3.61 -11.06
CA GLY A 77 2.39 -3.47 -9.64
C GLY A 77 3.14 -4.51 -8.81
N GLY A 78 4.42 -4.26 -8.51
CA GLY A 78 5.16 -4.99 -7.47
C GLY A 78 4.55 -4.84 -6.07
N HIS A 79 5.21 -5.39 -5.05
CA HIS A 79 4.78 -5.31 -3.65
C HIS A 79 5.20 -3.99 -2.99
N TYR A 80 4.54 -3.59 -1.91
CA TYR A 80 4.97 -2.45 -1.09
C TYR A 80 5.91 -2.92 0.04
N ASP A 81 6.97 -2.16 0.32
CA ASP A 81 7.88 -2.40 1.45
C ASP A 81 7.31 -1.83 2.76
N VAL A 82 6.64 -0.67 2.65
CA VAL A 82 6.16 0.12 3.79
C VAL A 82 4.73 0.56 3.48
N ILE A 83 3.82 0.30 4.42
CA ILE A 83 2.44 0.77 4.32
C ILE A 83 2.12 1.69 5.51
N ALA A 84 1.46 2.80 5.23
CA ALA A 84 1.14 3.84 6.19
C ALA A 84 -0.38 4.12 6.14
N LEU A 85 -1.15 3.71 7.16
CA LEU A 85 -2.61 3.91 7.22
C LEU A 85 -3.09 4.97 8.23
N GLN A 86 -3.51 6.13 7.75
CA GLN A 86 -3.98 7.22 8.60
C GLN A 86 -5.38 6.98 9.14
N GLU A 87 -5.66 7.59 10.30
CA GLU A 87 -7.00 7.61 10.89
C GLU A 87 -7.61 6.25 11.19
N ILE A 88 -6.79 5.24 11.52
CA ILE A 88 -7.29 4.04 12.20
C ILE A 88 -7.41 4.38 13.70
N TRP A 89 -8.62 4.69 14.16
CA TRP A 89 -8.84 5.20 15.51
C TRP A 89 -9.07 4.10 16.56
N VAL A 90 -9.42 2.89 16.14
CA VAL A 90 -9.80 1.79 17.03
C VAL A 90 -8.83 0.63 16.91
N ARG A 91 -8.37 0.11 18.05
CA ARG A 91 -7.40 -1.00 18.11
C ARG A 91 -7.87 -2.25 17.38
N ALA A 92 -9.14 -2.61 17.55
CA ALA A 92 -9.72 -3.78 16.89
C ALA A 92 -9.64 -3.68 15.36
N ASP A 93 -9.82 -2.49 14.78
CA ASP A 93 -9.68 -2.33 13.33
C ASP A 93 -8.22 -2.47 12.89
N PHE A 94 -7.28 -1.93 13.68
CA PHE A 94 -5.86 -2.13 13.43
C PHE A 94 -5.48 -3.61 13.46
N ASP A 95 -6.00 -4.39 14.43
CA ASP A 95 -5.69 -5.81 14.55
C ASP A 95 -6.10 -6.60 13.31
N VAL A 96 -7.26 -6.29 12.74
CA VAL A 96 -7.74 -6.90 11.50
C VAL A 96 -6.78 -6.58 10.36
N VAL A 97 -6.45 -5.31 10.16
CA VAL A 97 -5.56 -4.90 9.06
C VAL A 97 -4.16 -5.47 9.23
N ALA A 98 -3.60 -5.43 10.45
CA ALA A 98 -2.27 -5.96 10.74
C ALA A 98 -2.20 -7.49 10.56
N SER A 99 -3.25 -8.22 10.92
CA SER A 99 -3.30 -9.68 10.71
C SER A 99 -3.26 -10.02 9.22
N ARG A 100 -4.08 -9.34 8.40
CA ARG A 100 -4.08 -9.55 6.94
C ARG A 100 -2.78 -9.09 6.27
N ALA A 101 -2.19 -8.00 6.73
CA ALA A 101 -0.89 -7.53 6.22
C ALA A 101 0.22 -8.57 6.47
N LYS A 102 0.22 -9.24 7.64
CA LYS A 102 1.18 -10.30 7.96
C LYS A 102 1.03 -11.52 7.05
N GLU A 103 -0.19 -11.89 6.67
CA GLU A 103 -0.44 -12.96 5.70
C GLU A 103 0.23 -12.67 4.33
N ALA A 104 0.43 -11.39 4.00
CA ALA A 104 1.12 -10.97 2.79
C ALA A 104 2.62 -10.69 2.97
N GLY A 105 3.21 -11.03 4.12
CA GLY A 105 4.65 -10.88 4.37
C GLY A 105 5.06 -9.58 5.05
N LEU A 106 4.12 -8.68 5.38
CA LEU A 106 4.38 -7.48 6.19
C LEU A 106 4.40 -7.86 7.69
N ILE A 107 5.48 -8.50 8.11
CA ILE A 107 5.58 -9.15 9.44
C ILE A 107 5.58 -8.15 10.61
N TYR A 108 6.00 -6.91 10.35
CA TYR A 108 6.08 -5.85 11.34
C TYR A 108 4.87 -4.93 11.26
N ALA A 109 4.21 -4.76 12.41
CA ALA A 109 3.12 -3.80 12.53
C ALA A 109 3.13 -3.08 13.87
N ARG A 110 2.95 -1.75 13.82
CA ARG A 110 2.92 -0.90 15.00
C ARG A 110 1.71 0.03 14.97
N PHE A 111 0.93 0.00 16.05
CA PHE A 111 -0.17 0.91 16.26
C PHE A 111 0.28 2.12 17.09
N PHE A 112 0.05 3.33 16.59
CA PHE A 112 0.47 4.55 17.26
C PHE A 112 -0.73 5.21 17.99
N TYR A 113 -0.84 4.99 19.30
CA TYR A 113 -1.74 5.77 20.15
C TYR A 113 -1.23 7.19 20.33
N ARG A 114 -2.08 8.22 20.18
CA ARG A 114 -1.76 9.56 20.70
C ARG A 114 -2.22 9.56 22.15
N ARG A 115 -1.33 9.89 23.08
CA ARG A 115 -1.75 10.69 24.24
C ARG A 115 -1.85 12.14 23.75
N VAL A 116 -2.92 12.83 24.15
CA VAL A 116 -3.16 14.30 24.06
C VAL A 116 -3.98 14.80 22.84
N ILE A 117 -5.30 14.99 23.06
CA ILE A 117 -6.28 16.05 22.66
C ILE A 117 -6.44 16.49 21.15
N PRO A 118 -7.47 17.31 20.76
CA PRO A 118 -8.58 16.95 19.90
C PRO A 118 -8.53 17.75 18.59
N HIS A 119 -7.47 17.65 17.80
CA HIS A 119 -7.54 18.21 16.44
C HIS A 119 -6.56 17.47 15.53
N LYS A 120 -7.14 17.01 14.41
CA LYS A 120 -6.62 16.40 13.19
C LYS A 120 -5.11 16.67 13.00
N GLU A 121 -4.25 15.67 12.81
CA GLU A 121 -4.11 14.76 11.64
C GLU A 121 -3.19 13.59 12.05
N ARG A 122 -3.22 12.41 11.38
CA ARG A 122 -2.28 11.31 11.75
C ARG A 122 -1.82 10.44 10.58
N ALA A 123 -0.53 10.52 10.20
CA ALA A 123 0.24 9.53 9.42
C ALA A 123 0.41 8.18 10.15
N LEU A 124 0.63 7.08 9.43
CA LEU A 124 1.06 5.78 9.99
C LEU A 124 2.41 5.42 9.38
N LEU A 125 3.14 4.48 9.98
CA LEU A 125 4.41 4.02 9.44
C LEU A 125 4.58 2.54 9.80
N LEU A 126 4.68 1.68 8.80
CA LEU A 126 5.05 0.26 8.95
C LEU A 126 6.44 0.08 8.33
N GLN A 127 7.42 -0.36 9.11
CA GLN A 127 8.79 -0.61 8.64
C GLN A 127 9.14 -2.07 8.85
N ASN A 128 9.99 -2.57 7.94
CA ASN A 128 10.63 -3.88 8.01
C ASN A 128 11.81 -3.93 8.99
#